data_AF-A0A938KT49-F1
#
_entry.id   AF-A0A938KT49-F1
#
_cell.length_a   1.000
_cell.length_b   1.000
_cell.length_c   1.000
_cell.angle_alpha   90.00
_cell.angle_beta   90.00
_cell.angle_gamma   90.00
#
_symmetry.space_group_name_H-M   'P 1'
#
loop_
_entity.id
_entity.type
_entity.pdbx_description
1 polymer ?
#
loop_
_entity_poly.entity_id
_entity_poly.type
_entity_poly.pdbx_seq_one_letter_code
_entity_poly.pdbx_strand_id
1 'polypeptide(L)' 'MALEVDRAEGSYIYDYRGKGYLDFISGISVSIVGHRHPVVHRAVTE' A
#
# COMPACT_ATOMS: atom_id res chain seq x y z
N MET A 1 8.20 16.74 7.10
CA MET A 1 8.77 15.40 7.35
C MET A 1 7.77 14.39 6.78
N ALA A 2 8.19 13.49 5.90
CA ALA A 2 7.32 12.50 5.27
C ALA A 2 7.98 11.11 5.39
N LEU A 3 7.16 10.05 5.39
CA LEU A 3 7.65 8.68 5.30
C LEU A 3 8.06 8.42 3.85
N GLU A 4 9.33 8.07 3.64
CA GLU A 4 9.78 7.57 2.35
C GLU A 4 9.37 6.10 2.20
N VAL A 5 8.53 5.83 1.21
CA VAL A 5 7.92 4.52 0.98
C VAL A 5 8.71 3.76 -0.08
N ASP A 6 9.06 2.50 0.22
CA ASP A 6 9.67 1.56 -0.72
C ASP A 6 8.61 0.68 -1.40
N ARG A 7 7.74 0.05 -0.60
CA ARG A 7 6.64 -0.79 -1.10
C ARG A 7 5.43 -0.78 -0.17
N ALA A 8 4.28 -1.18 -0.69
CA ALA A 8 3.06 -1.38 0.08
C ALA A 8 2.30 -2.63 -0.41
N GLU A 9 1.70 -3.36 0.51
CA GLU A 9 0.94 -4.58 0.24
C GLU A 9 -0.13 -4.80 1.32
N GLY A 10 -1.36 -5.12 0.90
CA GLY A 10 -2.50 -5.22 1.80
C GLY A 10 -2.70 -3.91 2.56
N SER A 11 -2.81 -4.00 3.89
CA SER A 11 -2.95 -2.81 4.76
C SER A 11 -1.62 -2.25 5.26
N TYR A 12 -0.47 -2.68 4.73
CA TYR A 12 0.84 -2.27 5.22
C TYR A 12 1.66 -1.47 4.20
N ILE A 13 2.40 -0.49 4.71
CA ILE A 13 3.41 0.30 4.00
C ILE A 13 4.78 -0.03 4.61
N TYR A 14 5.82 -0.14 3.78
CA TYR A 14 7.18 -0.46 4.19
C TYR A 14 8.15 0.63 3.77
N ASP A 15 9.03 1.02 4.68
CA ASP A 15 10.17 1.90 4.37
C ASP A 15 11.36 1.12 3.77
N TYR A 16 12.37 1.83 3.28
CA TYR A 16 13.61 1.25 2.73
C TYR A 16 14.44 0.43 3.73
N ARG A 17 14.10 0.47 5.02
CA ARG A 17 14.73 -0.35 6.07
C ARG A 17 13.92 -1.62 6.36
N GLY A 18 12.83 -1.84 5.62
CA GLY A 18 11.94 -2.98 5.77
C GLY A 18 10.96 -2.89 6.94
N LYS A 19 10.89 -1.75 7.64
CA LYS A 19 9.94 -1.59 8.75
C LYS A 19 8.53 -1.40 8.18
N GLY A 20 7.59 -2.23 8.65
CA GLY A 20 6.18 -2.17 8.28
C GLY A 20 5.39 -1.21 9.17
N TYR A 21 4.46 -0.50 8.56
CA TYR A 21 3.52 0.42 9.18
C TYR A 21 2.11 0.03 8.73
N LEU A 22 1.18 -0.13 9.68
CA LEU A 22 -0.23 -0.36 9.36
C LEU A 22 -0.86 0.96 8.86
N ASP A 23 -1.50 0.92 7.70
CA ASP A 23 -2.02 2.09 7.00
C ASP A 23 -3.48 2.39 7.37
N PHE A 24 -3.66 3.29 8.34
CA PHE A 24 -4.98 3.80 8.74
C PHE A 24 -5.49 4.96 7.87
N ILE A 25 -4.67 5.50 6.97
CA ILE A 25 -5.06 6.61 6.09
C ILE A 25 -5.58 6.05 4.76
N SER A 26 -5.06 4.90 4.32
CA SER A 26 -5.41 4.23 3.06
C SER A 26 -5.38 5.18 1.87
N GLY A 27 -4.37 6.08 1.83
CA GLY A 27 -4.26 7.12 0.81
C GLY A 27 -5.45 8.07 0.74
N ILE A 28 -5.99 8.50 1.89
CA ILE A 28 -7.24 9.26 2.00
C ILE A 28 -8.39 8.43 1.40
N SER A 29 -8.50 7.19 1.88
CA SER A 29 -9.50 6.20 1.46
C SER A 29 -9.43 5.72 0.00
N VAL A 30 -8.44 6.15 -0.80
CA VAL A 30 -8.27 5.69 -2.19
C VAL A 30 -7.89 4.21 -2.27
N SER A 31 -7.02 3.75 -1.35
CA SER A 31 -6.55 2.36 -1.28
C SER A 31 -7.37 1.52 -0.30
N ILE A 32 -8.68 1.74 -0.21
CA ILE A 32 -9.56 1.09 0.80
C ILE A 32 -9.62 -0.44 0.68
N VAL A 33 -9.40 -0.99 -0.51
CA VAL A 33 -9.30 -2.44 -0.74
C VAL A 33 -7.91 -3.01 -0.41
N GLY A 34 -7.01 -2.17 0.10
CA GLY A 34 -5.62 -2.51 0.34
C GLY A 34 -4.73 -2.29 -0.89
N HIS A 35 -3.45 -2.06 -0.62
CA HIS A 35 -2.41 -1.90 -1.63
C HIS A 35 -2.23 -3.23 -2.39
N ARG A 36 -2.15 -3.15 -3.72
CA ARG A 36 -1.98 -4.30 -4.64
C ARG A 36 -3.04 -5.40 -4.49
N HIS A 37 -4.31 -5.04 -4.26
CA HIS A 37 -5.40 -6.02 -4.19
C HIS A 37 -5.42 -6.92 -5.45
N PRO A 38 -5.42 -8.26 -5.32
CA PRO A 38 -5.16 -9.18 -6.43
C PRO A 38 -6.15 -9.05 -7.58
N VAL A 39 -7.44 -8.82 -7.28
CA VAL A 39 -8.49 -8.63 -8.30
C VAL A 39 -8.25 -7.35 -9.11
N VAL A 40 -7.85 -6.25 -8.44
CA VAL A 40 -7.59 -4.97 -9.10
C VAL A 40 -6.31 -5.05 -9.93
N HIS A 41 -5.25 -5.60 -9.33
CA HIS A 41 -3.97 -5.78 -10.01
C HIS A 41 -4.14 -6.59 -11.30
N ARG A 42 -4.84 -7.72 -11.23
CA ARG A 42 -5.13 -8.53 -12.42
C ARG A 42 -5.87 -7.73 -13.49
N ALA A 43 -6.93 -7.03 -13.11
CA ALA A 43 -7.77 -6.27 -14.05
C ALA A 43 -7.03 -5.12 -14.77
N VAL A 44 -5.94 -4.59 -14.19
CA VAL A 44 -5.15 -3.51 -14.81
C VAL A 44 -3.90 -3.99 -15.55
N THR A 45 -3.51 -5.26 -15.38
CA THR A 45 -2.33 -5.85 -16.04
C THR A 45 -2.67 -6.76 -17.22
N GLU A 46 -3.94 -7.01 -17.47
CA GLU A 46 -4.45 -7.68 -18.68
C GLU A 46 -4.64 -6.66 -19.81
#